data_AF-A0A0M9UDA0-F1
#
_entry.id   AF-A0A0M9UDA0-F1
#
_cell.length_a   1.000
_cell.length_b   1.000
_cell.length_c   1.000
_cell.angle_alpha   90.00
_cell.angle_beta   90.00
_cell.angle_gamma   90.00
#
_symmetry.space_group_name_H-M   'P 1'
#
loop_
_entity.id
_entity.type
_entity.pdbx_description
1 polymer ?
#
loop_
_entity_poly.entity_id
_entity_poly.type
_entity_poly.pdbx_seq_one_letter_code
_entity_poly.pdbx_strand_id
1 'polypeptide(L)'
;MTLQPRIWTTKRFEFCASRQLWRTDWSAEQNRRLFGRLASPHGYGSNFTLFVTVSGTVNPDTGMTMNVVDLKQTVNTVLEAFDHRHLNIETPYFTTRPATLEAIADALADAIAPHLPPDIRLERLRLHEDEHRFAEWLRGDIRIGRRTLFSAAHRTASPHVSADENRARFGVCTRTHGHNYVLTTTFGGARHPEFGWLAHPDHLDTLVETVRREFDHCHLNDDLPYFRNQAATTETIVGVLFDRLREEAATLVPDIAVLRAELAELPDFRAATEGEPWRDFIREYTFSAAHRMANPNLSEAENRRLYGKCANPHGHGHSYRVVLTLRAPLDERWGIAADLVETDRAAQAVIEQVAFKRLDADIPFFQTHVATTENLLTYLWNAFAHAFGERLHHIAIWETPNNLFEYGRAPHFQGAEK
;
A
#
# COMPACT_ATOMS: atom_id res chain seq x y z
N MET A 1 -9.95 16.67 -15.68
CA MET A 1 -11.10 16.26 -14.83
C MET A 1 -10.55 15.76 -13.52
N THR A 2 -10.77 16.47 -12.41
CA THR A 2 -10.46 15.95 -11.07
C THR A 2 -11.40 14.77 -10.79
N LEU A 3 -10.85 13.56 -10.68
CA LEU A 3 -11.61 12.37 -10.29
C LEU A 3 -12.23 12.61 -8.92
N GLN A 4 -13.54 12.38 -8.80
CA GLN A 4 -14.21 12.42 -7.50
C GLN A 4 -13.65 11.31 -6.60
N PRO A 5 -13.45 11.56 -5.30
CA PRO A 5 -12.98 10.54 -4.38
C PRO A 5 -13.93 9.33 -4.33
N ARG A 6 -13.38 8.13 -4.27
CA ARG A 6 -14.11 6.85 -4.29
C ARG A 6 -13.69 5.96 -3.15
N ILE A 7 -14.61 5.09 -2.70
CA ILE A 7 -14.35 4.09 -1.67
C ILE A 7 -13.85 2.81 -2.32
N TRP A 8 -12.79 2.24 -1.75
CA TRP A 8 -12.31 0.90 -2.07
C TRP A 8 -12.35 0.02 -0.83
N THR A 9 -12.73 -1.23 -1.02
CA THR A 9 -12.71 -2.26 0.03
C THR A 9 -11.66 -3.29 -0.34
N THR A 10 -10.67 -3.45 0.53
CA THR A 10 -9.56 -4.39 0.38
C THR A 10 -9.66 -5.49 1.42
N LYS A 11 -9.52 -6.73 0.98
CA LYS A 11 -9.41 -7.89 1.88
C LYS A 11 -8.09 -8.64 1.66
N ARG A 12 -7.43 -9.01 2.77
CA ARG A 12 -6.21 -9.82 2.78
C ARG A 12 -6.54 -11.31 2.82
N PHE A 13 -5.78 -12.07 2.04
CA PHE A 13 -5.81 -13.52 1.92
C PHE A 13 -4.39 -14.07 1.93
N GLU A 14 -4.26 -15.36 2.23
CA GLU A 14 -2.99 -16.08 2.19
C GLU A 14 -3.22 -17.40 1.44
N PHE A 15 -2.23 -17.82 0.67
CA PHE A 15 -2.18 -19.15 0.07
C PHE A 15 -0.72 -19.58 -0.14
N CYS A 16 -0.45 -20.88 -0.11
CA CYS A 16 0.87 -21.43 -0.29
C CYS A 16 0.94 -22.13 -1.64
N ALA A 17 1.95 -21.85 -2.46
CA ALA A 17 2.11 -22.56 -3.72
C ALA A 17 3.58 -22.76 -4.07
N SER A 18 3.86 -23.83 -4.81
CA SER A 18 5.15 -24.08 -5.42
C SER A 18 5.13 -23.79 -6.91
N ARG A 19 6.26 -23.37 -7.47
CA ARG A 19 6.40 -23.00 -8.87
C ARG A 19 7.83 -23.20 -9.36
N GLN A 20 7.97 -23.13 -10.68
CA GLN A 20 9.24 -23.04 -11.38
C GLN A 20 9.13 -21.95 -12.46
N LEU A 21 10.18 -21.15 -12.63
CA LEU A 21 10.32 -20.35 -13.83
C LEU A 21 10.95 -21.23 -14.90
N TRP A 22 10.10 -21.73 -15.80
CA TRP A 22 10.50 -22.73 -16.78
C TRP A 22 9.72 -22.60 -18.07
N ARG A 23 10.43 -22.88 -19.16
CA ARG A 23 9.89 -23.06 -20.49
C ARG A 23 10.04 -24.51 -20.93
N THR A 24 8.92 -25.13 -21.23
CA THR A 24 8.83 -26.54 -21.60
C THR A 24 9.39 -26.83 -22.99
N ASP A 25 9.45 -25.81 -23.85
CA ASP A 25 10.04 -25.86 -25.19
C ASP A 25 11.57 -25.62 -25.20
N TRP A 26 12.18 -25.37 -24.04
CA TRP A 26 13.61 -25.08 -23.89
C TRP A 26 14.37 -26.24 -23.24
N SER A 27 15.67 -26.33 -23.55
CA SER A 27 16.58 -27.22 -22.83
C SER A 27 16.75 -26.76 -21.37
N ALA A 28 17.15 -27.70 -20.51
CA ALA A 28 17.44 -27.38 -19.12
C ALA A 28 18.58 -26.36 -18.96
N GLU A 29 19.53 -26.35 -19.89
CA GLU A 29 20.62 -25.37 -19.90
C GLU A 29 20.14 -23.97 -20.28
N GLN A 30 19.26 -23.86 -21.27
CA GLN A 30 18.64 -22.58 -21.66
C GLN A 30 17.84 -21.97 -20.50
N ASN A 31 17.01 -22.78 -19.83
CA ASN A 31 16.25 -22.35 -18.66
C ASN A 31 17.17 -21.90 -17.51
N ARG A 32 18.21 -22.68 -17.17
CA ARG A 32 19.16 -22.31 -16.12
C ARG A 32 19.96 -21.05 -16.45
N ARG A 33 20.31 -20.85 -17.73
CA ARG A 33 21.03 -19.66 -18.18
C ARG A 33 20.21 -18.39 -18.00
N LEU A 34 18.90 -18.46 -18.23
CA LEU A 34 18.01 -17.31 -18.06
C LEU A 34 17.56 -17.15 -16.61
N PHE A 35 16.86 -18.14 -16.05
CA PHE A 35 16.19 -18.00 -14.75
C PHE A 35 17.07 -18.37 -13.54
N GLY A 36 18.30 -18.81 -13.77
CA GLY A 36 19.25 -19.16 -12.71
C GLY A 36 18.66 -20.16 -11.71
N ARG A 37 18.68 -19.78 -10.42
CA ARG A 37 18.13 -20.60 -9.32
C ARG A 37 16.63 -20.86 -9.45
N LEU A 38 15.89 -19.98 -10.12
CA LEU A 38 14.43 -20.06 -10.26
C LEU A 38 14.00 -21.13 -11.29
N ALA A 39 14.94 -21.65 -12.08
CA ALA A 39 14.75 -22.79 -12.98
C ALA A 39 15.07 -24.15 -12.32
N SER A 40 15.13 -24.24 -10.98
CA SER A 40 15.30 -25.52 -10.26
C SER A 40 14.32 -26.59 -10.76
N PRO A 41 14.78 -27.79 -11.18
CA PRO A 41 13.91 -28.86 -11.71
C PRO A 41 12.93 -29.42 -10.68
N HIS A 42 13.12 -29.11 -9.40
CA HIS A 42 12.23 -29.51 -8.30
C HIS A 42 11.28 -28.38 -7.86
N GLY A 43 11.32 -27.24 -8.55
CA GLY A 43 10.58 -26.04 -8.16
C GLY A 43 11.09 -25.41 -6.85
N TYR A 44 10.36 -24.39 -6.40
CA TYR A 44 10.49 -23.71 -5.12
C TYR A 44 9.10 -23.22 -4.68
N GLY A 45 8.92 -22.91 -3.40
CA GLY A 45 7.62 -22.49 -2.86
C GLY A 45 7.65 -21.16 -2.13
N SER A 46 6.49 -20.52 -2.07
CA SER A 46 6.28 -19.25 -1.38
C SER A 46 4.93 -19.26 -0.65
N ASN A 47 4.88 -18.53 0.47
CA ASN A 47 3.64 -18.27 1.21
C ASN A 47 3.13 -16.90 0.75
N PHE A 48 2.24 -16.89 -0.23
CA PHE A 48 1.77 -15.67 -0.85
C PHE A 48 0.77 -14.95 0.06
N THR A 49 0.90 -13.63 0.15
CA THR A 49 -0.15 -12.76 0.70
C THR A 49 -0.81 -12.00 -0.44
N LEU A 50 -2.12 -12.15 -0.58
CA LEU A 50 -2.93 -11.49 -1.61
C LEU A 50 -3.87 -10.46 -0.99
N PHE A 51 -3.77 -9.22 -1.44
CA PHE A 51 -4.76 -8.17 -1.15
C PHE A 51 -5.66 -7.98 -2.36
N VAL A 52 -6.95 -8.23 -2.20
CA VAL A 52 -7.97 -8.06 -3.25
C VAL A 52 -8.76 -6.79 -2.97
N THR A 53 -8.72 -5.83 -3.89
CA THR A 53 -9.36 -4.52 -3.77
C THR A 53 -10.49 -4.39 -4.77
N VAL A 54 -11.70 -4.15 -4.26
CA VAL A 54 -12.89 -3.92 -5.07
C VAL A 54 -13.44 -2.52 -4.87
N SER A 55 -14.20 -2.03 -5.84
CA SER A 55 -15.00 -0.82 -5.70
C SER A 55 -16.40 -1.01 -6.29
N GLY A 56 -17.30 -0.13 -5.90
CA GLY A 56 -18.70 -0.10 -6.30
C GLY A 56 -19.38 1.10 -5.65
N THR A 57 -20.69 1.21 -5.82
CA THR A 57 -21.46 2.23 -5.11
C THR A 57 -21.77 1.73 -3.70
N VAL A 58 -21.55 2.54 -2.67
CA VAL A 58 -22.00 2.22 -1.32
C VAL A 58 -23.52 2.16 -1.32
N ASN A 59 -24.08 1.01 -0.95
CA ASN A 59 -25.53 0.86 -0.82
C ASN A 59 -25.99 1.65 0.41
N PRO A 60 -26.93 2.61 0.27
CA PRO A 60 -27.35 3.47 1.39
C PRO A 60 -28.09 2.71 2.50
N ASP A 61 -28.75 1.60 2.18
CA ASP A 61 -29.49 0.78 3.15
C ASP A 61 -28.54 -0.11 3.97
N THR A 62 -27.44 -0.58 3.37
CA THR A 62 -26.50 -1.47 4.05
C THR A 62 -25.25 -0.76 4.57
N GLY A 63 -24.93 0.41 4.01
CA GLY A 63 -23.69 1.13 4.26
C GLY A 63 -22.43 0.44 3.70
N MET A 64 -22.56 -0.59 2.87
CA MET A 64 -21.42 -1.35 2.34
C MET A 64 -21.29 -1.20 0.83
N THR A 65 -20.06 -1.22 0.31
CA THR A 65 -19.80 -1.40 -1.13
C THR A 65 -20.06 -2.85 -1.52
N MET A 66 -19.43 -3.78 -0.80
CA MET A 66 -19.63 -5.22 -0.92
C MET A 66 -19.45 -5.81 0.48
N ASN A 67 -20.26 -6.80 0.84
CA ASN A 67 -20.05 -7.50 2.10
C ASN A 67 -18.69 -8.23 2.09
N VAL A 68 -17.83 -7.94 3.06
CA VAL A 68 -16.49 -8.55 3.17
C VAL A 68 -16.53 -10.06 3.42
N VAL A 69 -17.67 -10.61 3.86
CA VAL A 69 -17.90 -12.05 3.97
C VAL A 69 -18.10 -12.67 2.59
N ASP A 70 -18.89 -12.03 1.73
CA ASP A 70 -19.14 -12.50 0.36
C ASP A 70 -17.85 -12.42 -0.47
N LEU A 71 -17.10 -11.30 -0.36
CA LEU A 71 -15.79 -11.17 -1.01
C LEU A 71 -14.82 -12.27 -0.54
N LYS A 72 -14.85 -12.59 0.76
CA LYS A 72 -14.03 -13.68 1.32
C LYS A 72 -14.35 -15.02 0.68
N GLN A 73 -15.63 -15.35 0.59
CA GLN A 73 -16.08 -16.62 0.05
C GLN A 73 -15.71 -16.74 -1.44
N THR A 74 -16.00 -15.70 -2.23
CA THR A 74 -15.66 -15.66 -3.66
C THR A 74 -14.17 -15.89 -3.90
N VAL A 75 -13.31 -15.16 -3.22
CA VAL A 75 -11.86 -15.27 -3.42
C VAL A 75 -11.32 -16.60 -2.91
N ASN A 76 -11.81 -17.09 -1.75
CA ASN A 76 -11.37 -18.39 -1.22
C ASN A 76 -11.69 -19.54 -2.19
N THR A 77 -12.86 -19.54 -2.82
CA THR A 77 -13.21 -20.55 -3.83
C THR A 77 -12.26 -20.53 -5.02
N VAL A 78 -11.82 -19.34 -5.46
CA VAL A 78 -10.79 -19.24 -6.50
C VAL A 78 -9.44 -19.76 -6.01
N LEU A 79 -9.06 -19.41 -4.78
CA LEU A 79 -7.77 -19.82 -4.20
C LEU A 79 -7.65 -21.32 -3.99
N GLU A 80 -8.74 -22.11 -3.91
CA GLU A 80 -8.68 -23.59 -3.88
C GLU A 80 -7.94 -24.19 -5.09
N ALA A 81 -7.90 -23.49 -6.22
CA ALA A 81 -7.16 -23.89 -7.42
C ALA A 81 -5.67 -23.53 -7.39
N PHE A 82 -5.22 -22.71 -6.43
CA PHE A 82 -3.85 -22.23 -6.30
C PHE A 82 -3.17 -22.69 -5.01
N ASP A 83 -3.95 -22.80 -3.93
CA ASP A 83 -3.47 -23.12 -2.59
C ASP A 83 -3.04 -24.59 -2.48
N HIS A 84 -1.87 -24.80 -1.86
CA HIS A 84 -1.16 -26.06 -1.74
C HIS A 84 -0.91 -26.77 -3.09
N ARG A 85 -0.73 -26.01 -4.18
CA ARG A 85 -0.48 -26.55 -5.53
C ARG A 85 0.94 -26.30 -6.03
N HIS A 86 1.39 -27.15 -6.94
CA HIS A 86 2.46 -26.83 -7.87
C HIS A 86 1.90 -26.14 -9.11
N LEU A 87 2.07 -24.82 -9.22
CA LEU A 87 1.42 -23.95 -10.21
C LEU A 87 1.64 -24.40 -11.65
N ASN A 88 2.83 -24.87 -12.01
CA ASN A 88 3.13 -25.31 -13.38
C ASN A 88 2.51 -26.68 -13.75
N ILE A 89 2.12 -27.50 -12.77
CA ILE A 89 1.72 -28.90 -12.98
C ILE A 89 0.22 -29.08 -12.71
N GLU A 90 -0.26 -28.50 -11.62
CA GLU A 90 -1.62 -28.72 -11.12
C GLU A 90 -2.60 -27.61 -11.52
N THR A 91 -2.14 -26.59 -12.26
CA THR A 91 -3.00 -25.50 -12.72
C THR A 91 -2.89 -25.32 -14.24
N PRO A 92 -3.97 -24.91 -14.91
CA PRO A 92 -3.94 -24.71 -16.37
C PRO A 92 -3.19 -23.43 -16.79
N TYR A 93 -2.95 -22.50 -15.87
CA TYR A 93 -2.54 -21.12 -16.17
C TYR A 93 -1.07 -20.95 -16.60
N PHE A 94 -0.21 -21.93 -16.28
CA PHE A 94 1.25 -21.83 -16.44
C PHE A 94 1.86 -23.05 -17.15
N THR A 95 1.07 -23.71 -18.01
CA THR A 95 1.50 -24.89 -18.77
C THR A 95 2.44 -24.54 -19.92
N THR A 96 2.27 -23.37 -20.52
CA THR A 96 3.04 -22.89 -21.70
C THR A 96 3.81 -21.59 -21.44
N ARG A 97 3.68 -21.01 -20.25
CA ARG A 97 4.36 -19.76 -19.85
C ARG A 97 4.96 -19.88 -18.45
N PRO A 98 6.09 -19.19 -18.16
CA PRO A 98 6.64 -19.17 -16.81
C PRO A 98 5.66 -18.59 -15.79
N ALA A 99 5.58 -19.20 -14.61
CA ALA A 99 4.74 -18.74 -13.51
C ALA A 99 5.41 -17.55 -12.78
N THR A 100 5.64 -16.43 -13.46
CA THR A 100 6.18 -15.19 -12.84
C THR A 100 5.18 -14.57 -11.87
N LEU A 101 5.63 -13.65 -11.00
CA LEU A 101 4.72 -13.03 -10.02
C LEU A 101 3.63 -12.20 -10.72
N GLU A 102 4.02 -11.53 -11.80
CA GLU A 102 3.14 -10.81 -12.73
C GLU A 102 2.09 -11.74 -13.35
N ALA A 103 2.53 -12.90 -13.88
CA ALA A 103 1.64 -13.86 -14.51
C ALA A 103 0.64 -14.48 -13.52
N ILE A 104 1.04 -14.67 -12.25
CA ILE A 104 0.16 -15.12 -11.18
C ILE A 104 -0.86 -14.04 -10.82
N ALA A 105 -0.44 -12.78 -10.70
CA ALA A 105 -1.37 -11.68 -10.46
C ALA A 105 -2.42 -11.55 -11.57
N ASP A 106 -2.03 -11.69 -12.84
CA ASP A 106 -2.98 -11.73 -13.97
C ASP A 106 -3.94 -12.92 -13.87
N ALA A 107 -3.41 -14.13 -13.63
CA ALA A 107 -4.23 -15.34 -13.55
C ALA A 107 -5.26 -15.26 -12.41
N LEU A 108 -4.87 -14.70 -11.27
CA LEU A 108 -5.78 -14.43 -10.15
C LEU A 108 -6.82 -13.38 -10.52
N ALA A 109 -6.44 -12.30 -11.22
CA ALA A 109 -7.40 -11.28 -11.65
C ALA A 109 -8.44 -11.87 -12.62
N ASP A 110 -7.99 -12.61 -13.62
CA ASP A 110 -8.84 -13.27 -14.62
C ASP A 110 -9.75 -14.33 -13.99
N ALA A 111 -9.27 -15.01 -12.94
CA ALA A 111 -10.07 -16.00 -12.21
C ALA A 111 -11.06 -15.38 -11.22
N ILE A 112 -10.70 -14.27 -10.54
CA ILE A 112 -11.57 -13.61 -9.54
C ILE A 112 -12.67 -12.79 -10.21
N ALA A 113 -12.33 -12.00 -11.23
CA ALA A 113 -13.25 -11.01 -11.80
C ALA A 113 -14.61 -11.58 -12.26
N PRO A 114 -14.69 -12.76 -12.92
CA PRO A 114 -15.98 -13.33 -13.35
C PRO A 114 -16.92 -13.74 -12.22
N HIS A 115 -16.41 -13.89 -10.99
CA HIS A 115 -17.19 -14.28 -9.82
C HIS A 115 -17.64 -13.09 -8.96
N LEU A 116 -17.24 -11.86 -9.31
CA LEU A 116 -17.72 -10.65 -8.64
C LEU A 116 -19.12 -10.26 -9.16
N PRO A 117 -19.97 -9.65 -8.31
CA PRO A 117 -21.26 -9.12 -8.76
C PRO A 117 -21.09 -8.08 -9.88
N PRO A 118 -22.07 -7.92 -10.79
CA PRO A 118 -21.95 -7.04 -11.96
C PRO A 118 -21.68 -5.56 -11.66
N ASP A 119 -22.12 -5.09 -10.49
CA ASP A 119 -21.95 -3.72 -9.98
C ASP A 119 -20.64 -3.52 -9.19
N ILE A 120 -19.89 -4.60 -8.95
CA ILE A 120 -18.61 -4.60 -8.26
C ILE A 120 -17.48 -4.76 -9.24
N ARG A 121 -16.51 -3.86 -9.16
CA ARG A 121 -15.32 -3.86 -10.01
C ARG A 121 -14.09 -4.29 -9.23
N LEU A 122 -13.36 -5.24 -9.77
CA LEU A 122 -11.99 -5.54 -9.34
C LEU A 122 -11.09 -4.35 -9.73
N GLU A 123 -10.57 -3.64 -8.74
CA GLU A 123 -9.73 -2.46 -8.99
C GLU A 123 -8.25 -2.80 -8.90
N ARG A 124 -7.83 -3.55 -7.87
CA ARG A 124 -6.42 -3.82 -7.59
C ARG A 124 -6.21 -5.18 -6.94
N LEU A 125 -5.18 -5.92 -7.38
CA LEU A 125 -4.58 -7.01 -6.64
C LEU A 125 -3.17 -6.62 -6.22
N ARG A 126 -2.78 -6.87 -4.97
CA ARG A 126 -1.37 -6.82 -4.56
C ARG A 126 -0.97 -8.18 -4.03
N LEU A 127 -0.06 -8.84 -4.73
CA LEU A 127 0.40 -10.18 -4.46
C LEU A 127 1.85 -10.12 -3.97
N HIS A 128 2.04 -10.37 -2.70
CA HIS A 128 3.35 -10.54 -2.09
C HIS A 128 3.82 -11.97 -2.26
N GLU A 129 5.02 -12.13 -2.79
CA GLU A 129 5.74 -13.41 -2.73
C GLU A 129 6.43 -13.59 -1.38
N ASP A 130 7.00 -12.50 -0.86
CA ASP A 130 7.69 -12.41 0.41
C ASP A 130 7.63 -10.95 0.93
N GLU A 131 8.37 -10.65 2.01
CA GLU A 131 8.43 -9.31 2.62
C GLU A 131 9.19 -8.26 1.79
N HIS A 132 9.84 -8.67 0.71
CA HIS A 132 10.68 -7.84 -0.16
C HIS A 132 10.09 -7.66 -1.55
N ARG A 133 9.22 -8.56 -2.01
CA ARG A 133 8.76 -8.62 -3.40
C ARG A 133 7.26 -8.74 -3.49
N PHE A 134 6.67 -7.86 -4.30
CA PHE A 134 5.26 -7.95 -4.67
C PHE A 134 5.04 -7.63 -6.15
N ALA A 135 3.94 -8.12 -6.69
CA ALA A 135 3.35 -7.61 -7.93
C ALA A 135 2.03 -6.93 -7.59
N GLU A 136 1.72 -5.86 -8.32
CA GLU A 136 0.45 -5.15 -8.22
C GLU A 136 -0.22 -5.13 -9.58
N TRP A 137 -1.40 -5.72 -9.66
CA TRP A 137 -2.30 -5.62 -10.80
C TRP A 137 -3.28 -4.49 -10.54
N LEU A 138 -3.35 -3.52 -11.45
CA LEU A 138 -4.23 -2.37 -11.38
C LEU A 138 -5.01 -2.27 -12.69
N ARG A 139 -6.16 -2.92 -12.75
CA ARG A 139 -7.06 -2.90 -13.93
C ARG A 139 -6.38 -3.28 -15.24
N GLY A 140 -5.51 -4.29 -15.20
CA GLY A 140 -4.75 -4.78 -16.34
C GLY A 140 -3.32 -4.22 -16.44
N ASP A 141 -3.04 -3.09 -15.78
CA ASP A 141 -1.68 -2.59 -15.63
C ASP A 141 -0.94 -3.42 -14.58
N ILE A 142 0.24 -3.93 -14.89
CA ILE A 142 1.07 -4.67 -13.93
C ILE A 142 2.21 -3.78 -13.49
N ARG A 143 2.47 -3.83 -12.19
CA ARG A 143 3.59 -3.20 -11.51
C ARG A 143 4.29 -4.22 -10.66
N ILE A 144 5.56 -4.00 -10.38
CA ILE A 144 6.33 -4.82 -9.44
C ILE A 144 7.01 -3.95 -8.41
N GLY A 145 7.09 -4.49 -7.20
CA GLY A 145 7.60 -3.81 -6.04
C GLY A 145 8.86 -4.46 -5.51
N ARG A 146 9.74 -3.62 -4.94
CA ARG A 146 10.84 -4.04 -4.10
C ARG A 146 10.84 -3.27 -2.79
N ARG A 147 10.98 -3.99 -1.68
CA ARG A 147 11.14 -3.42 -0.34
C ARG A 147 12.54 -3.74 0.17
N THR A 148 13.30 -2.69 0.43
CA THR A 148 14.70 -2.75 0.87
C THR A 148 14.86 -1.99 2.19
N LEU A 149 15.85 -2.41 2.99
CA LEU A 149 16.13 -1.82 4.28
C LEU A 149 17.56 -1.27 4.31
N PHE A 150 17.74 -0.09 4.89
CA PHE A 150 19.06 0.49 5.11
C PHE A 150 19.07 1.31 6.40
N SER A 151 20.23 1.46 7.01
CA SER A 151 20.40 2.26 8.22
C SER A 151 21.21 3.49 7.90
N ALA A 152 20.77 4.69 8.28
CA ALA A 152 21.56 5.90 8.06
C ALA A 152 21.36 6.90 9.19
N ALA A 153 22.39 7.71 9.43
CA ALA A 153 22.36 8.81 10.38
C ALA A 153 22.22 10.16 9.64
N HIS A 154 21.58 11.14 10.28
CA HIS A 154 21.42 12.48 9.75
C HIS A 154 21.09 13.52 10.83
N ARG A 155 21.07 14.77 10.39
CA ARG A 155 20.54 15.95 11.08
C ARG A 155 19.50 16.59 10.18
N THR A 156 18.33 16.89 10.73
CA THR A 156 17.29 17.64 10.04
C THR A 156 17.53 19.12 10.27
N ALA A 157 18.09 19.80 9.28
CA ALA A 157 18.29 21.25 9.30
C ALA A 157 18.19 21.79 7.88
N SER A 158 17.41 22.86 7.71
CA SER A 158 17.40 23.63 6.48
C SER A 158 18.62 24.55 6.42
N PRO A 159 19.36 24.57 5.30
CA PRO A 159 20.45 25.51 5.09
C PRO A 159 19.97 26.94 4.77
N HIS A 160 18.66 27.15 4.61
CA HIS A 160 18.06 28.42 4.21
C HIS A 160 17.60 29.29 5.39
N VAL A 161 17.79 28.82 6.63
CA VAL A 161 17.30 29.48 7.84
C VAL A 161 18.33 29.43 8.97
N SER A 162 18.14 30.27 9.99
CA SER A 162 19.02 30.31 11.15
C SER A 162 18.95 29.02 11.98
N ALA A 163 19.96 28.82 12.84
CA ALA A 163 19.98 27.68 13.76
C ALA A 163 18.83 27.72 14.79
N ASP A 164 18.38 28.92 15.19
CA ASP A 164 17.23 29.09 16.09
C ASP A 164 15.91 28.71 15.40
N GLU A 165 15.73 29.12 14.14
CA GLU A 165 14.56 28.73 13.34
C GLU A 165 14.52 27.21 13.09
N ASN A 166 15.67 26.60 12.78
CA ASN A 166 15.79 25.15 12.67
C ASN A 166 15.41 24.43 13.98
N ARG A 167 15.89 24.91 15.12
CA ARG A 167 15.53 24.35 16.44
C ARG A 167 14.04 24.51 16.73
N ALA A 168 13.45 25.64 16.37
CA ALA A 168 12.02 25.88 16.56
C ALA A 168 11.14 24.95 15.70
N ARG A 169 11.57 24.64 14.46
CA ARG A 169 10.83 23.80 13.51
C ARG A 169 11.08 22.30 13.71
N PHE A 170 12.33 21.87 13.71
CA PHE A 170 12.71 20.45 13.71
C PHE A 170 13.08 19.91 15.10
N GLY A 171 13.19 20.77 16.12
CA GLY A 171 13.40 20.34 17.50
C GLY A 171 14.62 19.44 17.67
N VAL A 172 14.41 18.29 18.32
CA VAL A 172 15.48 17.33 18.63
C VAL A 172 16.15 16.74 17.39
N CYS A 173 15.47 16.68 16.24
CA CYS A 173 16.00 16.14 15.00
C CYS A 173 17.10 17.02 14.37
N THR A 174 17.29 18.24 14.88
CA THR A 174 18.46 19.08 14.54
C THR A 174 19.78 18.49 15.04
N ARG A 175 19.74 17.55 16.00
CA ARG A 175 20.89 16.79 16.48
C ARG A 175 21.11 15.56 15.60
N THR A 176 22.35 15.05 15.58
CA THR A 176 22.64 13.79 14.89
C THR A 176 21.87 12.65 15.55
N HIS A 177 21.14 11.91 14.72
CA HIS A 177 20.39 10.72 15.05
C HIS A 177 20.37 9.80 13.82
N GLY A 178 19.77 8.62 13.91
CA GLY A 178 19.66 7.73 12.76
C GLY A 178 18.45 6.80 12.85
N HIS A 179 18.11 6.22 11.72
CA HIS A 179 16.92 5.38 11.55
C HIS A 179 17.24 4.13 10.75
N ASN A 180 16.38 3.14 10.92
CA ASN A 180 16.30 1.98 10.05
C ASN A 180 15.21 2.25 9.01
N TYR A 181 15.62 2.73 7.85
CA TYR A 181 14.72 3.09 6.78
C TYR A 181 14.21 1.86 6.04
N VAL A 182 12.96 1.93 5.61
CA VAL A 182 12.35 0.97 4.70
C VAL A 182 11.99 1.70 3.41
N LEU A 183 12.67 1.37 2.32
CA LEU A 183 12.40 1.91 0.99
C LEU A 183 11.57 0.89 0.18
N THR A 184 10.36 1.28 -0.17
CA THR A 184 9.49 0.57 -1.10
C THR A 184 9.53 1.27 -2.46
N THR A 185 10.04 0.59 -3.47
CA THR A 185 10.07 1.08 -4.86
C THR A 185 9.06 0.32 -5.70
N THR A 186 8.24 1.04 -6.46
CA THR A 186 7.32 0.47 -7.44
C THR A 186 7.78 0.80 -8.85
N PHE A 187 7.85 -0.24 -9.67
CA PHE A 187 8.25 -0.20 -11.05
C PHE A 187 7.09 -0.56 -11.98
N GLY A 188 7.10 0.00 -13.18
CA GLY A 188 6.22 -0.37 -14.28
C GLY A 188 6.96 -0.25 -15.61
N GLY A 189 6.31 -0.60 -16.70
CA GLY A 189 6.94 -0.56 -18.02
C GLY A 189 6.26 -1.48 -19.02
N ALA A 190 6.88 -1.64 -20.18
CA ALA A 190 6.41 -2.61 -21.15
C ALA A 190 6.76 -4.03 -20.68
N ARG A 191 5.84 -4.97 -20.91
CA ARG A 191 6.11 -6.38 -20.65
C ARG A 191 7.01 -6.95 -21.74
N HIS A 192 7.93 -7.83 -21.35
CA HIS A 192 8.71 -8.59 -22.30
C HIS A 192 7.78 -9.43 -23.18
N PRO A 193 7.84 -9.33 -24.52
CA PRO A 193 6.84 -9.93 -25.42
C PRO A 193 6.77 -11.46 -25.31
N GLU A 194 7.89 -12.09 -24.96
CA GLU A 194 7.99 -13.55 -24.86
C GLU A 194 7.76 -14.10 -23.44
N PHE A 195 8.06 -13.34 -22.40
CA PHE A 195 8.05 -13.84 -21.00
C PHE A 195 6.95 -13.21 -20.14
N GLY A 196 6.40 -12.07 -20.56
CA GLY A 196 5.30 -11.39 -19.86
C GLY A 196 5.66 -10.67 -18.56
N TRP A 197 6.92 -10.75 -18.10
CA TRP A 197 7.44 -9.96 -16.97
C TRP A 197 7.75 -8.52 -17.36
N LEU A 198 7.97 -7.64 -16.38
CA LEU A 198 8.45 -6.28 -16.64
C LEU A 198 9.97 -6.20 -16.78
N ALA A 199 10.70 -6.95 -15.97
CA ALA A 199 12.15 -7.06 -16.06
C ALA A 199 12.62 -8.37 -15.43
N HIS A 200 13.86 -8.74 -15.74
CA HIS A 200 14.49 -9.89 -15.10
C HIS A 200 14.60 -9.66 -13.58
N PRO A 201 14.17 -10.63 -12.72
CA PRO A 201 14.17 -10.44 -11.27
C PRO A 201 15.52 -10.02 -10.68
N ASP A 202 16.62 -10.65 -11.13
CA ASP A 202 17.97 -10.35 -10.62
C ASP A 202 18.45 -8.94 -11.01
N HIS A 203 18.00 -8.39 -12.14
CA HIS A 203 18.39 -7.04 -12.54
C HIS A 203 17.75 -5.98 -11.64
N LEU A 204 16.49 -6.18 -11.25
CA LEU A 204 15.81 -5.31 -10.30
C LEU A 204 16.42 -5.39 -8.91
N ASP A 205 16.74 -6.60 -8.45
CA ASP A 205 17.40 -6.81 -7.17
C ASP A 205 18.77 -6.12 -7.17
N THR A 206 19.52 -6.21 -8.27
CA THR A 206 20.80 -5.49 -8.44
C THR A 206 20.62 -3.98 -8.40
N LEU A 207 19.64 -3.45 -9.16
CA LEU A 207 19.35 -2.02 -9.23
C LEU A 207 19.03 -1.42 -7.86
N VAL A 208 18.11 -2.04 -7.12
CA VAL A 208 17.74 -1.51 -5.80
C VAL A 208 18.87 -1.65 -4.79
N GLU A 209 19.66 -2.72 -4.88
CA GLU A 209 20.81 -2.95 -4.01
C GLU A 209 21.95 -1.95 -4.28
N THR A 210 22.22 -1.61 -5.53
CA THR A 210 23.21 -0.59 -5.90
C THR A 210 22.87 0.74 -5.26
N VAL A 211 21.64 1.23 -5.44
CA VAL A 211 21.21 2.50 -4.84
C VAL A 211 21.17 2.40 -3.32
N ARG A 212 20.64 1.31 -2.74
CA ARG A 212 20.59 1.10 -1.29
C ARG A 212 21.96 1.24 -0.64
N ARG A 213 23.00 0.64 -1.24
CA ARG A 213 24.38 0.69 -0.72
C ARG A 213 24.98 2.09 -0.67
N GLU A 214 24.53 3.02 -1.51
CA GLU A 214 24.98 4.41 -1.45
C GLU A 214 24.55 5.08 -0.14
N PHE A 215 23.39 4.70 0.40
CA PHE A 215 22.78 5.33 1.58
C PHE A 215 22.99 4.52 2.86
N ASP A 216 23.31 3.24 2.75
CA ASP A 216 23.44 2.35 3.89
C ASP A 216 24.69 2.62 4.73
N HIS A 217 24.51 2.64 6.04
CA HIS A 217 25.51 2.91 7.07
C HIS A 217 26.30 4.23 6.91
N CYS A 218 25.71 5.23 6.25
CA CYS A 218 26.32 6.56 6.10
C CYS A 218 25.71 7.62 7.04
N HIS A 219 26.42 8.74 7.20
CA HIS A 219 25.84 9.98 7.70
C HIS A 219 25.39 10.85 6.51
N LEU A 220 24.08 10.88 6.22
CA LEU A 220 23.48 11.47 5.01
C LEU A 220 23.99 12.89 4.72
N ASN A 221 24.05 13.78 5.73
CA ASN A 221 24.50 15.16 5.50
C ASN A 221 25.99 15.29 5.19
N ASP A 222 26.81 14.38 5.71
CA ASP A 222 28.27 14.55 5.77
C ASP A 222 28.94 13.73 4.64
N ASP A 223 28.41 12.53 4.35
CA ASP A 223 28.96 11.60 3.36
C ASP A 223 28.37 11.79 1.96
N LEU A 224 27.11 12.25 1.85
CA LEU A 224 26.42 12.35 0.56
C LEU A 224 26.32 13.80 0.07
N PRO A 225 26.62 14.07 -1.22
CA PRO A 225 26.58 15.42 -1.75
C PRO A 225 25.16 16.00 -1.84
N TYR A 226 24.13 15.14 -1.87
CA TYR A 226 22.75 15.51 -2.12
C TYR A 226 22.13 16.38 -1.03
N PHE A 227 22.64 16.32 0.20
CA PHE A 227 22.06 17.01 1.37
C PHE A 227 22.88 18.20 1.84
N ARG A 228 23.83 18.68 1.02
CA ARG A 228 24.64 19.87 1.34
C ARG A 228 23.87 21.17 1.24
N ASN A 229 22.91 21.23 0.31
CA ASN A 229 22.14 22.45 -0.03
C ASN A 229 20.63 22.29 0.18
N GLN A 230 20.19 21.23 0.87
CA GLN A 230 18.79 21.00 1.22
C GLN A 230 18.69 20.22 2.53
N ALA A 231 17.54 20.29 3.20
CA ALA A 231 17.33 19.58 4.45
C ALA A 231 17.29 18.05 4.23
N ALA A 232 17.93 17.28 5.11
CA ALA A 232 17.80 15.82 5.11
C ALA A 232 16.52 15.39 5.87
N THR A 233 15.36 15.76 5.36
CA THR A 233 14.04 15.29 5.82
C THR A 233 13.66 14.00 5.08
N THR A 234 12.74 13.20 5.61
CA THR A 234 12.28 11.98 4.93
C THR A 234 11.75 12.27 3.51
N GLU A 235 11.04 13.38 3.31
CA GLU A 235 10.50 13.83 2.02
C GLU A 235 11.58 14.19 1.00
N THR A 236 12.68 14.77 1.47
CA THR A 236 13.82 15.09 0.61
C THR A 236 14.63 13.84 0.31
N ILE A 237 14.86 12.99 1.31
CA ILE A 237 15.60 11.72 1.16
C ILE A 237 14.90 10.81 0.15
N VAL A 238 13.57 10.64 0.23
CA VAL A 238 12.83 9.81 -0.75
C VAL A 238 12.88 10.40 -2.16
N GLY A 239 12.94 11.72 -2.30
CA GLY A 239 13.14 12.39 -3.59
C GLY A 239 14.49 12.03 -4.22
N VAL A 240 15.57 12.18 -3.44
CA VAL A 240 16.92 11.83 -3.90
C VAL A 240 17.01 10.34 -4.24
N LEU A 241 16.45 9.45 -3.40
CA LEU A 241 16.40 8.02 -3.68
C LEU A 241 15.64 7.72 -4.98
N PHE A 242 14.51 8.40 -5.23
CA PHE A 242 13.73 8.24 -6.45
C PHE A 242 14.54 8.65 -7.69
N ASP A 243 15.27 9.77 -7.64
CA ASP A 243 16.12 10.21 -8.75
C ASP A 243 17.27 9.25 -9.00
N ARG A 244 17.97 8.79 -7.94
CA ARG A 244 19.04 7.79 -8.06
C ARG A 244 18.54 6.46 -8.62
N LEU A 245 17.37 5.99 -8.19
CA LEU A 245 16.71 4.80 -8.74
C LEU A 245 16.44 4.97 -10.24
N ARG A 246 16.01 6.15 -10.69
CA ARG A 246 15.75 6.42 -12.12
C ARG A 246 17.02 6.47 -12.95
N GLU A 247 18.08 7.10 -12.43
CA GLU A 247 19.38 7.17 -13.08
C GLU A 247 20.00 5.77 -13.23
N GLU A 248 19.93 4.95 -12.18
CA GLU A 248 20.42 3.57 -12.21
C GLU A 248 19.55 2.67 -13.13
N ALA A 249 18.22 2.85 -13.11
CA ALA A 249 17.29 2.15 -13.99
C ALA A 249 17.61 2.38 -15.47
N ALA A 250 17.87 3.63 -15.85
CA ALA A 250 18.21 3.98 -17.23
C ALA A 250 19.47 3.25 -17.74
N THR A 251 20.35 2.81 -16.84
CA THR A 251 21.59 2.11 -17.18
C THR A 251 21.43 0.59 -17.14
N LEU A 252 20.84 0.05 -16.07
CA LEU A 252 20.76 -1.41 -15.84
C LEU A 252 19.54 -2.08 -16.48
N VAL A 253 18.41 -1.37 -16.53
CA VAL A 253 17.11 -1.93 -16.96
C VAL A 253 16.34 -0.86 -17.76
N PRO A 254 16.83 -0.44 -18.95
CA PRO A 254 16.34 0.76 -19.63
C PRO A 254 14.86 0.74 -20.01
N ASP A 255 14.24 -0.44 -20.10
CA ASP A 255 12.82 -0.62 -20.42
C ASP A 255 11.88 -0.46 -19.20
N ILE A 256 12.43 -0.28 -18.00
CA ILE A 256 11.66 -0.12 -16.77
C ILE A 256 11.59 1.33 -16.31
N ALA A 257 10.40 1.74 -15.87
CA ALA A 257 10.15 3.02 -15.23
C ALA A 257 10.02 2.85 -13.72
N VAL A 258 10.72 3.69 -12.95
CA VAL A 258 10.46 3.87 -11.53
C VAL A 258 9.21 4.76 -11.40
N LEU A 259 8.10 4.17 -10.95
CA LEU A 259 6.81 4.86 -10.85
C LEU A 259 6.62 5.56 -9.52
N ARG A 260 7.13 4.95 -8.43
CA ARG A 260 6.98 5.46 -7.07
C ARG A 260 8.11 5.01 -6.17
N ALA A 261 8.56 5.88 -5.27
CA ALA A 261 9.36 5.52 -4.11
C ALA A 261 8.64 5.97 -2.84
N GLU A 262 8.61 5.11 -1.83
CA GLU A 262 8.07 5.38 -0.51
C GLU A 262 9.11 5.00 0.55
N LEU A 263 9.40 5.92 1.46
CA LEU A 263 10.41 5.78 2.49
C LEU A 263 9.72 5.86 3.85
N ALA A 264 9.77 4.78 4.62
CA ALA A 264 9.39 4.79 6.02
C ALA A 264 10.61 5.11 6.87
N GLU A 265 10.53 6.18 7.65
CA GLU A 265 11.52 6.52 8.68
C GLU A 265 11.12 5.96 10.04
N LEU A 266 9.81 5.95 10.34
CA LEU A 266 9.23 5.42 11.57
C LEU A 266 8.12 4.41 11.22
N PRO A 267 7.71 3.55 12.17
CA PRO A 267 6.60 2.62 11.95
C PRO A 267 5.29 3.29 11.50
N ASP A 268 5.13 4.56 11.86
CA ASP A 268 3.90 5.34 11.74
C ASP A 268 4.07 6.61 10.89
N PHE A 269 5.25 6.84 10.31
CA PHE A 269 5.53 7.98 9.43
C PHE A 269 6.33 7.56 8.19
N ARG A 270 5.83 7.96 7.02
CA ARG A 270 6.43 7.70 5.71
C ARG A 270 6.32 8.94 4.82
N ALA A 271 7.26 9.06 3.89
CA ALA A 271 7.16 10.00 2.78
C ALA A 271 7.19 9.25 1.45
N ALA A 272 6.53 9.75 0.42
CA ALA A 272 6.60 9.15 -0.91
C ALA A 272 6.57 10.17 -2.04
N THR A 273 7.01 9.73 -3.21
CA THR A 273 6.98 10.52 -4.45
C THR A 273 6.71 9.64 -5.67
N GLU A 274 6.05 10.24 -6.66
CA GLU A 274 5.88 9.72 -8.02
C GLU A 274 6.66 10.61 -9.03
N GLY A 275 7.53 11.48 -8.52
CA GLY A 275 8.21 12.55 -9.23
C GLY A 275 7.85 13.95 -8.71
N GLU A 276 8.64 14.95 -9.13
CA GLU A 276 8.44 16.34 -8.77
C GLU A 276 7.17 16.96 -9.38
N PRO A 277 6.56 17.99 -8.75
CA PRO A 277 6.97 18.64 -7.49
C PRO A 277 6.37 18.02 -6.22
N TRP A 278 5.55 16.98 -6.37
CA TRP A 278 4.65 16.52 -5.29
C TRP A 278 5.34 15.53 -4.35
N ARG A 279 4.98 15.63 -3.07
CA ARG A 279 5.32 14.68 -2.02
C ARG A 279 4.09 14.27 -1.25
N ASP A 280 4.02 12.99 -0.95
CA ASP A 280 3.06 12.43 0.00
C ASP A 280 3.71 12.42 1.38
N PHE A 281 3.10 13.13 2.32
CA PHE A 281 3.31 12.95 3.75
C PHE A 281 2.29 11.92 4.25
N ILE A 282 2.75 10.80 4.78
CA ILE A 282 1.90 9.67 5.16
C ILE A 282 2.08 9.39 6.66
N ARG A 283 0.99 9.51 7.42
CA ARG A 283 1.00 9.37 8.87
C ARG A 283 -0.06 8.39 9.33
N GLU A 284 0.32 7.43 10.16
CA GLU A 284 -0.57 6.45 10.75
C GLU A 284 -0.92 6.83 12.19
N TYR A 285 -2.20 6.69 12.53
CA TYR A 285 -2.74 6.86 13.87
C TYR A 285 -3.59 5.67 14.28
N THR A 286 -3.79 5.48 15.58
CA THR A 286 -4.63 4.41 16.13
C THR A 286 -5.72 4.97 17.04
N PHE A 287 -6.91 4.40 16.98
CA PHE A 287 -7.94 4.65 17.98
C PHE A 287 -8.81 3.41 18.20
N SER A 288 -9.44 3.32 19.36
CA SER A 288 -10.43 2.28 19.63
C SER A 288 -11.83 2.88 19.61
N ALA A 289 -12.78 2.19 18.99
CA ALA A 289 -14.20 2.56 19.05
C ALA A 289 -15.05 1.29 19.02
N ALA A 290 -16.25 1.38 19.59
CA ALA A 290 -17.27 0.34 19.53
C ALA A 290 -18.32 0.66 18.47
N HIS A 291 -18.97 -0.35 17.93
CA HIS A 291 -20.12 -0.17 17.04
C HIS A 291 -21.03 -1.40 17.01
N ARG A 292 -22.23 -1.17 16.49
CA ARG A 292 -23.16 -2.17 16.00
C ARG A 292 -23.57 -1.81 14.57
N MET A 293 -23.53 -2.79 13.67
CA MET A 293 -24.13 -2.66 12.35
C MET A 293 -25.57 -3.16 12.40
N ALA A 294 -26.53 -2.25 12.31
CA ALA A 294 -27.94 -2.59 12.22
C ALA A 294 -28.67 -1.57 11.35
N ASN A 295 -29.44 -2.06 10.38
CA ASN A 295 -30.41 -1.24 9.67
C ASN A 295 -31.73 -1.26 10.48
N PRO A 296 -32.26 -0.10 10.90
CA PRO A 296 -33.48 -0.01 11.72
C PRO A 296 -34.74 -0.50 10.99
N ASN A 297 -34.71 -0.57 9.65
CA ASN A 297 -35.81 -1.06 8.83
C ASN A 297 -35.82 -2.60 8.68
N LEU A 298 -34.81 -3.29 9.22
CA LEU A 298 -34.71 -4.76 9.19
C LEU A 298 -34.97 -5.36 10.57
N SER A 299 -35.53 -6.56 10.60
CA SER A 299 -35.64 -7.34 11.85
C SER A 299 -34.26 -7.74 12.38
N GLU A 300 -34.21 -8.12 13.65
CA GLU A 300 -32.99 -8.67 14.27
C GLU A 300 -32.44 -9.91 13.54
N ALA A 301 -33.32 -10.74 12.97
CA ALA A 301 -32.92 -11.93 12.22
C ALA A 301 -32.30 -11.55 10.86
N GLU A 302 -32.88 -10.57 10.16
CA GLU A 302 -32.35 -10.06 8.90
C GLU A 302 -31.03 -9.32 9.09
N ASN A 303 -30.92 -8.48 10.12
CA ASN A 303 -29.67 -7.81 10.49
C ASN A 303 -28.55 -8.82 10.79
N ARG A 304 -28.84 -9.88 11.55
CA ARG A 304 -27.86 -10.97 11.80
C ARG A 304 -27.48 -11.72 10.53
N ARG A 305 -28.41 -11.91 9.59
CA ARG A 305 -28.11 -12.55 8.30
C ARG A 305 -27.20 -11.68 7.44
N LEU A 306 -27.43 -10.36 7.45
CA LEU A 306 -26.69 -9.40 6.63
C LEU A 306 -25.30 -9.07 7.21
N TYR A 307 -25.24 -8.64 8.47
CA TYR A 307 -24.00 -8.15 9.10
C TYR A 307 -23.30 -9.20 9.97
N GLY A 308 -23.88 -10.39 10.12
CA GLY A 308 -23.29 -11.48 10.91
C GLY A 308 -23.04 -11.06 12.37
N LYS A 309 -21.81 -11.27 12.84
CA LYS A 309 -21.40 -10.96 14.23
C LYS A 309 -21.48 -9.46 14.53
N CYS A 310 -21.37 -8.59 13.54
CA CYS A 310 -21.42 -7.13 13.71
C CYS A 310 -22.83 -6.63 14.06
N ALA A 311 -23.87 -7.45 13.88
CA ALA A 311 -25.25 -7.15 14.26
C ALA A 311 -25.55 -7.33 15.76
N ASN A 312 -24.58 -7.78 16.57
CA ASN A 312 -24.76 -8.05 18.00
C ASN A 312 -25.45 -6.86 18.71
N PRO A 313 -26.59 -7.04 19.38
CA PRO A 313 -27.31 -5.96 20.09
C PRO A 313 -26.46 -5.20 21.10
N HIS A 314 -25.46 -5.86 21.70
CA HIS A 314 -24.54 -5.25 22.66
C HIS A 314 -23.35 -4.52 21.99
N GLY A 315 -23.24 -4.58 20.66
CA GLY A 315 -22.11 -4.07 19.91
C GLY A 315 -20.82 -4.87 20.14
N HIS A 316 -19.75 -4.36 19.56
CA HIS A 316 -18.37 -4.84 19.76
C HIS A 316 -17.40 -3.71 19.42
N GLY A 317 -16.11 -3.87 19.73
CA GLY A 317 -15.10 -2.83 19.47
C GLY A 317 -13.94 -3.31 18.61
N HIS A 318 -13.31 -2.34 17.95
CA HIS A 318 -12.11 -2.51 17.16
C HIS A 318 -11.02 -1.54 17.63
N SER A 319 -9.77 -1.92 17.37
CA SER A 319 -8.64 -0.99 17.36
C SER A 319 -8.34 -0.65 15.91
N TYR A 320 -8.87 0.49 15.47
CA TYR A 320 -8.71 0.99 14.12
C TYR A 320 -7.32 1.60 13.94
N ARG A 321 -6.76 1.45 12.74
CA ARG A 321 -5.58 2.21 12.29
C ARG A 321 -6.00 3.09 11.13
N VAL A 322 -5.76 4.40 11.23
CA VAL A 322 -6.04 5.38 10.19
C VAL A 322 -4.72 5.80 9.57
N VAL A 323 -4.57 5.61 8.28
CA VAL A 323 -3.44 6.14 7.51
C VAL A 323 -3.92 7.36 6.75
N LEU A 324 -3.39 8.52 7.12
CA LEU A 324 -3.65 9.81 6.50
C LEU A 324 -2.54 10.12 5.49
N THR A 325 -2.91 10.44 4.26
CA THR A 325 -1.97 10.94 3.25
C THR A 325 -2.31 12.38 2.89
N LEU A 326 -1.36 13.27 3.13
CA LEU A 326 -1.38 14.64 2.65
C LEU A 326 -0.45 14.76 1.43
N ARG A 327 -0.93 15.34 0.33
CA ARG A 327 -0.12 15.60 -0.87
C ARG A 327 0.05 17.10 -1.04
N ALA A 328 1.29 17.55 -1.12
CA ALA A 328 1.66 18.94 -1.31
C ALA A 328 2.98 19.04 -2.09
N PRO A 329 3.27 20.17 -2.77
CA PRO A 329 4.61 20.40 -3.26
C PRO A 329 5.59 20.49 -2.10
N LEU A 330 6.86 20.13 -2.33
CA LEU A 330 7.91 20.30 -1.33
C LEU A 330 8.13 21.80 -1.07
N ASP A 331 8.08 22.22 0.19
CA ASP A 331 8.49 23.57 0.59
C ASP A 331 10.02 23.66 0.45
N GLU A 332 10.54 24.41 -0.53
CA GLU A 332 11.98 24.52 -0.78
C GLU A 332 12.76 25.10 0.40
N ARG A 333 12.14 25.97 1.21
CA ARG A 333 12.79 26.54 2.39
C ARG A 333 13.01 25.49 3.46
N TRP A 334 12.08 24.55 3.63
CA TRP A 334 12.10 23.59 4.74
C TRP A 334 12.41 22.15 4.34
N GLY A 335 12.25 21.80 3.06
CA GLY A 335 12.32 20.43 2.58
C GLY A 335 11.19 19.54 3.10
N ILE A 336 9.99 20.06 3.37
CA ILE A 336 8.86 19.24 3.86
C ILE A 336 7.58 19.51 3.08
N ALA A 337 6.70 18.51 3.02
CA ALA A 337 5.38 18.64 2.40
C ALA A 337 4.30 19.04 3.43
N ALA A 338 4.50 18.64 4.68
CA ALA A 338 3.66 19.00 5.81
C ALA A 338 4.51 19.07 7.09
N ASP A 339 4.08 19.91 8.04
CA ASP A 339 4.69 19.93 9.37
C ASP A 339 4.14 18.77 10.21
N LEU A 340 5.01 17.91 10.73
CA LEU A 340 4.64 16.73 11.50
C LEU A 340 3.85 17.08 12.78
N VAL A 341 4.28 18.10 13.53
CA VAL A 341 3.68 18.46 14.83
C VAL A 341 2.30 19.09 14.64
N GLU A 342 2.16 19.99 13.67
CA GLU A 342 0.88 20.60 13.32
C GLU A 342 -0.09 19.56 12.75
N THR A 343 0.41 18.65 11.91
CA THR A 343 -0.40 17.57 11.32
C THR A 343 -0.88 16.59 12.38
N ASP A 344 -0.01 16.15 13.29
CA ASP A 344 -0.37 15.26 14.40
C ASP A 344 -1.42 15.91 15.30
N ARG A 345 -1.26 17.19 15.66
CA ARG A 345 -2.25 17.94 16.47
C ARG A 345 -3.62 18.01 15.79
N ALA A 346 -3.65 18.38 14.50
CA ALA A 346 -4.89 18.51 13.76
C ALA A 346 -5.57 17.16 13.55
N ALA A 347 -4.80 16.10 13.24
CA ALA A 347 -5.36 14.78 13.05
C ALA A 347 -5.88 14.16 14.34
N GLN A 348 -5.17 14.36 15.45
CA GLN A 348 -5.61 13.91 16.78
C GLN A 348 -6.96 14.54 17.16
N ALA A 349 -7.15 15.83 16.89
CA ALA A 349 -8.43 16.51 17.13
C ALA A 349 -9.61 15.92 16.31
N VAL A 350 -9.33 15.38 15.11
CA VAL A 350 -10.32 14.64 14.30
C VAL A 350 -10.58 13.26 14.90
N ILE A 351 -9.52 12.54 15.27
CA ILE A 351 -9.61 11.17 15.83
C ILE A 351 -10.36 11.16 17.16
N GLU A 352 -10.20 12.18 18.01
CA GLU A 352 -10.92 12.33 19.28
C GLU A 352 -12.44 12.44 19.10
N GLN A 353 -12.93 12.78 17.90
CA GLN A 353 -14.36 12.78 17.60
C GLN A 353 -14.96 11.37 17.61
N VAL A 354 -14.15 10.33 17.39
CA VAL A 354 -14.59 8.92 17.31
C VAL A 354 -13.93 8.02 18.36
N ALA A 355 -12.78 8.41 18.90
CA ALA A 355 -12.04 7.62 19.87
C ALA A 355 -12.83 7.38 21.17
N PHE A 356 -12.80 6.13 21.64
CA PHE A 356 -13.47 5.63 22.85
C PHE A 356 -14.99 5.84 22.87
N LYS A 357 -15.62 5.98 21.71
CA LYS A 357 -17.08 6.09 21.56
C LYS A 357 -17.68 4.80 21.03
N ARG A 358 -18.98 4.62 21.26
CA ARG A 358 -19.82 3.71 20.50
C ARG A 358 -20.43 4.48 19.32
N LEU A 359 -19.91 4.23 18.11
CA LEU A 359 -20.23 4.99 16.89
C LEU A 359 -21.73 5.14 16.67
N ASP A 360 -22.49 4.03 16.70
CA ASP A 360 -23.94 3.98 16.46
C ASP A 360 -24.78 4.66 17.55
N ALA A 361 -24.22 4.90 18.74
CA ALA A 361 -24.94 5.48 19.86
C ALA A 361 -24.56 6.94 20.13
N ASP A 362 -23.27 7.24 20.09
CA ASP A 362 -22.70 8.49 20.61
C ASP A 362 -22.49 9.56 19.53
N ILE A 363 -22.57 9.19 18.24
CA ILE A 363 -22.28 10.07 17.12
C ILE A 363 -23.53 10.24 16.25
N PRO A 364 -24.10 11.47 16.15
CA PRO A 364 -25.34 11.72 15.42
C PRO A 364 -25.36 11.23 13.97
N PHE A 365 -24.22 11.26 13.27
CA PHE A 365 -24.10 10.78 11.89
C PHE A 365 -24.55 9.31 11.75
N PHE A 366 -24.16 8.44 12.69
CA PHE A 366 -24.47 7.02 12.64
C PHE A 366 -25.85 6.65 13.19
N GLN A 367 -26.65 7.63 13.62
CA GLN A 367 -28.07 7.40 13.94
C GLN A 367 -28.91 7.26 12.67
N THR A 368 -28.40 7.76 11.54
CA THR A 368 -29.06 7.71 10.22
C THR A 368 -28.26 6.92 9.18
N HIS A 369 -27.03 6.52 9.53
CA HIS A 369 -26.15 5.72 8.67
C HIS A 369 -25.66 4.50 9.46
N VAL A 370 -25.71 3.32 8.85
CA VAL A 370 -25.18 2.11 9.50
C VAL A 370 -23.69 2.32 9.83
N ALA A 371 -23.24 1.90 11.02
CA ALA A 371 -21.85 2.08 11.46
C ALA A 371 -20.86 1.11 10.78
N THR A 372 -20.86 1.06 9.45
CA THR A 372 -19.86 0.38 8.62
C THR A 372 -18.57 1.17 8.56
N THR A 373 -17.46 0.51 8.21
CA THR A 373 -16.19 1.22 8.04
C THR A 373 -16.22 2.14 6.82
N GLU A 374 -17.00 1.85 5.76
CA GLU A 374 -17.23 2.78 4.65
C GLU A 374 -17.91 4.09 5.07
N ASN A 375 -18.91 4.01 5.96
CA ASN A 375 -19.56 5.21 6.50
C ASN A 375 -18.63 5.96 7.47
N LEU A 376 -17.84 5.24 8.27
CA LEU A 376 -16.79 5.84 9.12
C LEU A 376 -15.72 6.55 8.31
N LEU A 377 -15.30 5.97 7.20
CA LEU A 377 -14.36 6.55 6.25
C LEU A 377 -14.92 7.85 5.66
N THR A 378 -16.19 7.86 5.26
CA THR A 378 -16.87 9.06 4.77
C THR A 378 -16.96 10.16 5.86
N TYR A 379 -17.31 9.78 7.08
CA TYR A 379 -17.36 10.70 8.22
C TYR A 379 -16.00 11.33 8.51
N LEU A 380 -14.95 10.52 8.61
CA LEU A 380 -13.59 10.98 8.89
C LEU A 380 -13.01 11.79 7.72
N TRP A 381 -13.31 11.43 6.47
CA TRP A 381 -12.89 12.22 5.31
C TRP A 381 -13.39 13.65 5.40
N ASN A 382 -14.66 13.87 5.72
CA ASN A 382 -15.22 15.21 5.82
C ASN A 382 -14.54 16.04 6.93
N ALA A 383 -14.26 15.42 8.08
CA ALA A 383 -13.55 16.06 9.18
C ALA A 383 -12.08 16.39 8.81
N PHE A 384 -11.37 15.46 8.19
CA PHE A 384 -10.00 15.69 7.71
C PHE A 384 -9.95 16.71 6.57
N ALA A 385 -10.95 16.73 5.68
CA ALA A 385 -11.02 17.69 4.58
C ALA A 385 -11.19 19.11 5.12
N HIS A 386 -11.94 19.27 6.21
CA HIS A 386 -12.03 20.55 6.91
C HIS A 386 -10.67 20.96 7.53
N ALA A 387 -9.93 20.02 8.10
CA ALA A 387 -8.64 20.29 8.75
C ALA A 387 -7.51 20.59 7.74
N PHE A 388 -7.47 19.89 6.60
CA PHE A 388 -6.32 19.90 5.69
C PHE A 388 -6.60 20.49 4.31
N GLY A 389 -7.87 20.73 3.98
CA GLY A 389 -8.28 21.30 2.70
C GLY A 389 -7.83 20.45 1.52
N GLU A 390 -7.34 21.11 0.47
CA GLU A 390 -6.92 20.45 -0.78
C GLU A 390 -5.70 19.53 -0.63
N ARG A 391 -4.94 19.65 0.47
CA ARG A 391 -3.81 18.75 0.75
C ARG A 391 -4.27 17.34 1.09
N LEU A 392 -5.51 17.14 1.55
CA LEU A 392 -6.03 15.81 1.83
C LEU A 392 -6.11 14.99 0.53
N HIS A 393 -5.27 13.96 0.44
CA HIS A 393 -5.13 13.18 -0.79
C HIS A 393 -5.81 11.82 -0.67
N HIS A 394 -5.60 11.13 0.44
CA HIS A 394 -6.08 9.78 0.67
C HIS A 394 -6.21 9.49 2.17
N ILE A 395 -7.20 8.69 2.54
CA ILE A 395 -7.31 8.08 3.87
C ILE A 395 -7.52 6.57 3.72
N ALA A 396 -6.96 5.81 4.64
CA ALA A 396 -7.18 4.38 4.74
C ALA A 396 -7.49 3.99 6.18
N ILE A 397 -8.46 3.11 6.39
CA ILE A 397 -8.83 2.57 7.70
C ILE A 397 -8.63 1.06 7.67
N TRP A 398 -7.75 0.58 8.54
CA TRP A 398 -7.66 -0.82 8.91
C TRP A 398 -8.58 -1.07 10.10
N GLU A 399 -9.68 -1.79 9.88
CA GLU A 399 -10.59 -2.24 10.94
C GLU A 399 -10.05 -3.50 11.63
N THR A 400 -9.43 -4.39 10.84
CA THR A 400 -8.72 -5.58 11.29
C THR A 400 -7.48 -5.77 10.42
N PRO A 401 -6.52 -6.65 10.77
CA PRO A 401 -5.38 -6.94 9.90
C PRO A 401 -5.74 -7.48 8.50
N ASN A 402 -7.00 -7.86 8.28
CA ASN A 402 -7.47 -8.43 7.03
C ASN A 402 -8.43 -7.54 6.25
N ASN A 403 -8.90 -6.43 6.82
CA ASN A 403 -9.89 -5.55 6.19
C ASN A 403 -9.34 -4.12 6.17
N LEU A 404 -9.16 -3.59 4.96
CA LEU A 404 -8.71 -2.24 4.69
C LEU A 404 -9.77 -1.53 3.85
N PHE A 405 -10.10 -0.29 4.21
CA PHE A 405 -11.03 0.54 3.47
C PHE A 405 -10.37 1.87 3.14
N GLU A 406 -10.43 2.28 1.88
CA GLU A 406 -9.64 3.39 1.35
C GLU A 406 -10.55 4.43 0.70
N TYR A 407 -10.29 5.71 0.91
CA TYR A 407 -11.02 6.81 0.28
C TYR A 407 -10.04 7.87 -0.23
N GLY A 408 -10.14 8.19 -1.51
CA GLY A 408 -9.23 9.10 -2.18
C GLY A 408 -9.47 9.13 -3.68
N ARG A 409 -8.55 9.76 -4.42
CA ARG A 409 -8.71 10.01 -5.87
C ARG A 409 -8.27 8.84 -6.76
N ALA A 410 -7.39 7.99 -6.25
CA ALA A 410 -6.93 6.77 -6.89
C ALA A 410 -6.67 5.71 -5.81
N PRO A 411 -6.75 4.40 -6.16
CA PRO A 411 -6.41 3.35 -5.22
C PRO A 411 -4.89 3.40 -4.95
N HIS A 412 -4.50 3.85 -3.77
CA HIS A 412 -3.12 3.84 -3.30
C HIS A 412 -3.03 2.88 -2.13
N PHE A 413 -2.44 1.71 -2.31
CA PHE A 413 -2.33 0.74 -1.22
C PHE A 413 -1.59 1.34 -0.02
N GLN A 414 -2.31 1.57 1.07
CA GLN A 414 -1.76 2.05 2.35
C GLN A 414 -1.64 0.92 3.37
N GLY A 415 -1.25 -0.27 2.91
CA GLY A 415 -1.01 -1.38 3.81
C GLY A 415 0.32 -1.25 4.52
N ALA A 416 0.24 -1.19 5.84
CA ALA A 416 1.39 -1.46 6.67
C ALA A 416 1.65 -2.96 6.65
N GLU A 417 2.75 -3.32 6.02
CA GLU A 417 3.30 -4.66 5.97
C GLU A 417 3.94 -4.95 7.34
N LYS A 418 3.13 -5.44 8.28
CA LYS A 418 3.57 -5.95 9.59
C LYS A 418 3.55 -7.46 9.62
#